data_AF-F8NHX2-F1
#
_entry.id   AF-F8NHX2-F1
#
_cell.length_a   1.000
_cell.length_b   1.000
_cell.length_c   1.000
_cell.angle_alpha   90.00
_cell.angle_beta   90.00
_cell.angle_gamma   90.00
#
_symmetry.space_group_name_H-M   'P 1'
#
loop_
_entity.id
_entity.type
_entity.pdbx_description
1 polymer ?
#
loop_
_entity_poly.entity_id
_entity_poly.type
_entity_poly.pdbx_seq_one_letter_code
_entity_poly.pdbx_strand_id
1 'polypeptide(L)'
;MSNTLISTSQVDKAGYCVHIERRMCRLLSPHPKCHTIASIPAKKGLYQVNNAAPPKNIFEHFGGSAMNAKMDINKLHRALGHISHSSARKLVKSGMVTGIDLDETAEKEICNASVKAISNVKPFPAVSDTRASSYGECIHSDLWGPASVQDITGKKYMLTFTDDFS
;
A
#
# COMPACT_ATOMS: atom_id res chain seq x y z
N MET A 1 9.83 -2.80 9.49
CA MET A 1 8.78 -2.52 10.49
C MET A 1 7.69 -1.73 9.78
N SER A 2 6.50 -2.30 9.61
CA SER A 2 5.35 -1.60 9.00
C SER A 2 4.66 -0.76 10.08
N ASN A 3 4.53 0.53 9.85
CA ASN A 3 3.76 1.42 10.73
C ASN A 3 2.34 1.52 10.17
N THR A 4 1.33 1.19 10.99
CA THR A 4 -0.08 1.37 10.62
C THR A 4 -0.53 2.78 10.99
N LEU A 5 -1.20 3.48 10.07
CA LEU A 5 -1.81 4.77 10.33
C LEU A 5 -3.19 4.58 10.95
N ILE A 6 -3.50 5.34 12.00
CA ILE A 6 -4.82 5.37 12.63
C ILE A 6 -5.54 6.64 12.19
N SER A 7 -6.74 6.50 11.62
CA SER A 7 -7.57 7.63 11.22
C SER A 7 -8.25 8.27 12.43
N THR A 8 -8.00 9.55 12.69
CA THR A 8 -8.63 10.31 13.79
C THR A 8 -10.15 10.38 13.66
N SER A 9 -10.67 10.45 12.42
CA SER A 9 -12.12 10.49 12.18
C SER A 9 -12.82 9.17 12.51
N GLN A 10 -12.12 8.04 12.39
CA GLN A 10 -12.67 6.74 12.77
C GLN A 10 -12.64 6.55 14.29
N VAL A 11 -11.64 7.12 14.98
CA VAL A 11 -11.57 7.16 16.44
C VAL A 11 -12.73 7.99 17.02
N ASP A 12 -12.99 9.16 16.44
CA ASP A 12 -14.11 10.04 16.82
C ASP A 12 -15.48 9.36 16.62
N LYS A 13 -15.71 8.73 15.45
CA LYS A 13 -16.95 7.96 15.19
C LYS A 13 -17.18 6.82 16.18
N ALA A 14 -16.11 6.22 16.71
CA ALA A 14 -16.21 5.17 17.72
C ALA A 14 -16.46 5.73 19.14
N GLY A 15 -16.63 7.05 19.28
CA GLY A 15 -16.91 7.74 20.53
C GLY A 15 -15.66 8.08 21.36
N TYR A 16 -14.46 7.80 20.86
CA TYR A 16 -13.21 8.12 21.53
C TYR A 16 -12.77 9.54 21.20
N CYS A 17 -12.13 10.22 22.14
CA CYS A 17 -11.62 11.58 21.92
C CYS A 17 -10.09 11.57 21.76
N VAL A 18 -9.60 12.35 20.78
CA VAL A 18 -8.17 12.56 20.54
C VAL A 18 -7.82 13.99 20.92
N HIS A 19 -6.99 14.18 21.95
CA HIS A 19 -6.50 15.50 22.37
C HIS A 19 -5.00 15.62 22.08
N ILE A 20 -4.62 16.57 21.23
CA ILE A 20 -3.22 16.80 20.85
C ILE A 20 -2.80 18.19 21.34
N GLU A 21 -1.87 18.22 22.29
CA GLU A 21 -1.37 19.47 22.87
C GLU A 21 0.06 19.27 23.38
N ARG A 22 0.89 20.32 23.36
CA ARG A 22 2.25 20.32 23.95
C ARG A 22 3.11 19.12 23.53
N ARG A 23 3.07 18.76 22.24
CA ARG A 23 3.79 17.59 21.68
C ARG A 23 3.39 16.23 22.30
N MET A 24 2.19 16.13 22.83
CA MET A 24 1.59 14.91 23.37
C MET A 24 0.24 14.65 22.69
N CYS A 25 -0.01 13.42 22.30
CA CYS A 25 -1.32 12.94 21.86
C CYS A 25 -1.94 12.08 22.96
N ARG A 26 -3.14 12.43 23.41
CA ARG A 26 -3.91 11.68 24.40
C ARG A 26 -5.14 11.08 23.75
N LEU A 27 -5.35 9.79 23.95
CA LEU A 27 -6.58 9.09 23.59
C LEU A 27 -7.43 8.94 24.84
N LEU A 28 -8.70 9.35 24.76
CA LEU A 28 -9.64 9.36 25.87
C LEU A 28 -10.78 8.38 25.59
N SER A 29 -11.25 7.70 26.64
CA SER A 29 -12.39 6.80 26.55
C SER A 29 -13.67 7.54 26.17
N PRO A 30 -14.66 6.85 25.62
CA PRO A 30 -15.97 7.44 25.39
C PRO A 30 -16.62 8.00 26.66
N HIS A 31 -17.55 8.92 26.44
CA HIS A 31 -18.38 9.50 27.50
C HIS A 31 -19.20 8.39 28.20
N PRO A 32 -19.49 8.49 29.51
CA PRO A 32 -19.29 9.66 30.38
C PRO A 32 -17.94 9.69 31.12
N LYS A 33 -17.16 8.60 31.11
CA LYS A 33 -15.98 8.47 31.99
C LYS A 33 -14.75 9.26 31.51
N CYS A 34 -14.63 9.51 30.20
CA CYS A 34 -13.56 10.31 29.54
C CYS A 34 -12.17 10.25 30.21
N HIS A 35 -11.69 9.05 30.56
CA HIS A 35 -10.36 8.88 31.15
C HIS A 35 -9.33 8.64 30.06
N THR A 36 -8.06 9.00 30.33
CA THR A 36 -6.97 8.86 29.36
C THR A 36 -6.59 7.38 29.23
N ILE A 37 -6.75 6.83 28.02
CA ILE A 37 -6.38 5.46 27.64
C ILE A 37 -4.90 5.39 27.25
N ALA A 38 -4.42 6.41 26.55
CA ALA A 38 -3.03 6.46 26.09
C ALA A 38 -2.50 7.89 26.11
N SER A 39 -1.21 8.05 26.44
CA SER A 39 -0.46 9.29 26.30
C SER A 39 0.79 9.01 25.46
N ILE A 40 0.82 9.58 24.26
CA ILE A 40 1.79 9.26 23.22
C ILE A 40 2.63 10.51 22.95
N PRO A 41 3.93 10.53 23.28
CA PRO A 41 4.80 11.66 22.98
C PRO A 41 5.13 11.74 21.49
N ALA A 42 5.32 12.96 20.98
CA ALA A 42 5.82 13.18 19.64
C ALA A 42 7.27 12.71 19.53
N LYS A 43 7.54 11.80 18.59
CA LYS A 43 8.88 11.29 18.28
C LYS A 43 9.10 11.36 16.77
N LYS A 44 10.13 12.09 16.35
CA LYS A 44 10.46 12.32 14.92
C LYS A 44 9.27 12.81 14.09
N GLY A 45 8.47 13.72 14.65
CA GLY A 45 7.29 14.30 13.98
C GLY A 45 6.05 13.40 13.96
N LEU A 46 6.08 12.23 14.61
CA LEU A 46 4.95 11.29 14.65
C LEU A 46 4.56 10.94 16.09
N TYR A 47 3.29 10.56 16.28
CA TYR A 47 2.80 9.97 17.52
C TYR A 47 2.77 8.44 17.38
N GLN A 48 3.88 7.80 17.75
CA GLN A 48 4.06 6.36 17.55
C GLN A 48 3.40 5.57 18.68
N VAL A 49 2.35 4.82 18.35
CA VAL A 49 1.77 3.82 19.25
C VAL A 49 2.51 2.51 19.04
N ASN A 50 3.37 2.16 19.99
CA ASN A 50 3.99 0.84 20.00
C ASN A 50 3.01 -0.10 20.70
N ASN A 51 2.48 -1.09 19.99
CA ASN A 51 2.04 -2.31 20.65
C ASN A 51 3.30 -2.97 21.21
N ALA A 52 3.69 -2.61 22.43
CA ALA A 52 4.47 -3.53 23.24
C ALA A 52 3.67 -4.84 23.23
N ALA A 53 4.34 -5.96 22.94
CA ALA A 53 3.72 -7.28 22.88
C ALA A 53 2.67 -7.38 24.01
N PRO A 54 1.44 -7.84 23.72
CA PRO A 54 0.40 -7.86 24.73
C PRO A 54 1.00 -8.55 25.97
N PRO A 55 0.88 -7.96 27.18
CA PRO A 55 1.15 -8.74 28.37
C PRO A 55 0.36 -10.03 28.22
N LYS A 56 1.04 -11.17 28.41
CA LYS A 56 0.54 -12.52 28.06
C LYS A 56 -0.81 -12.90 28.74
N ASN A 57 -1.38 -12.01 29.55
CA ASN A 57 -2.51 -12.24 30.45
C ASN A 57 -3.57 -11.10 30.41
N ILE A 58 -4.00 -10.60 29.24
CA ILE A 58 -5.20 -9.73 29.13
C ILE A 58 -6.20 -10.30 28.11
N PHE A 59 -6.45 -11.61 28.18
CA PHE A 59 -7.53 -12.28 27.45
C PHE A 59 -8.68 -12.76 28.37
N GLU A 60 -8.78 -12.24 29.60
CA GLU A 60 -9.82 -12.69 30.55
C GLU A 60 -11.05 -11.77 30.67
N HIS A 61 -11.15 -10.64 29.95
CA HIS A 61 -12.27 -9.71 30.17
C HIS A 61 -13.13 -9.32 28.96
N PHE A 62 -12.99 -10.00 27.82
CA PHE A 62 -14.04 -10.04 26.80
C PHE A 62 -14.47 -11.49 26.61
N GLY A 63 -15.46 -11.91 27.40
CA GLY A 63 -16.13 -13.20 27.31
C GLY A 63 -16.97 -13.33 26.05
N GLY A 64 -16.31 -13.38 24.89
CA GLY A 64 -16.83 -14.03 23.70
C GLY A 64 -15.81 -15.09 23.33
N SER A 65 -16.20 -16.36 23.37
CA SER A 65 -15.40 -17.47 22.82
C SER A 65 -14.79 -17.00 21.51
N ALA A 66 -13.46 -17.00 21.42
CA ALA A 66 -12.75 -16.75 20.17
C ALA A 66 -13.10 -17.89 19.20
N MET A 67 -14.27 -17.81 18.56
CA MET A 67 -14.56 -18.60 17.38
C MET A 67 -13.52 -18.14 16.37
N ASN A 68 -12.53 -19.00 16.11
CA ASN A 68 -11.67 -18.79 14.96
C ASN A 68 -12.59 -18.63 13.76
N ALA A 69 -12.60 -17.43 13.16
CA ALA A 69 -13.42 -17.19 12.01
C ALA A 69 -12.87 -18.06 10.88
N LYS A 70 -13.67 -19.03 10.42
CA LYS A 70 -13.31 -19.79 9.22
C LYS A 70 -13.22 -18.83 8.05
N MET A 71 -12.04 -18.69 7.48
CA MET A 71 -11.81 -17.78 6.38
C MET A 71 -11.07 -18.45 5.25
N ASP A 72 -11.57 -18.20 4.05
CA ASP A 72 -10.94 -18.63 2.81
C ASP A 72 -9.71 -17.75 2.49
N ILE A 73 -8.70 -18.35 1.86
CA ILE A 73 -7.49 -17.67 1.41
C ILE A 73 -7.80 -16.52 0.44
N ASN A 74 -8.82 -16.62 -0.41
CA ASN A 74 -9.17 -15.54 -1.34
C ASN A 74 -9.80 -14.36 -0.60
N LYS A 75 -10.57 -14.61 0.47
CA LYS A 75 -11.08 -13.54 1.35
C LYS A 75 -9.95 -12.86 2.11
N LEU A 76 -8.99 -13.63 2.64
CA LEU A 76 -7.83 -13.09 3.35
C LEU A 76 -6.94 -12.24 2.44
N HIS A 77 -6.68 -12.72 1.23
CA HIS A 77 -5.97 -11.97 0.19
C HIS A 77 -6.61 -10.58 -0.05
N ARG A 78 -7.95 -10.52 -0.21
CA ARG A 78 -8.69 -9.26 -0.42
C ARG A 78 -8.66 -8.37 0.83
N ALA A 79 -8.91 -8.95 2.01
CA ALA A 79 -8.93 -8.22 3.27
C ALA A 79 -7.58 -7.59 3.63
N LEU A 80 -6.48 -8.22 3.23
CA LEU A 80 -5.12 -7.72 3.41
C LEU A 80 -4.63 -6.82 2.27
N GLY A 81 -5.53 -6.32 1.42
CA GLY A 81 -5.18 -5.37 0.36
C GLY A 81 -4.53 -6.02 -0.85
N HIS A 82 -5.03 -7.18 -1.26
CA HIS A 82 -4.58 -7.92 -2.45
C HIS A 82 -3.12 -8.40 -2.43
N ILE A 83 -2.56 -8.65 -1.24
CA ILE A 83 -1.24 -9.31 -1.14
C ILE A 83 -1.30 -10.71 -1.76
N SER A 84 -0.14 -11.25 -2.17
CA SER A 84 -0.10 -12.61 -2.71
C SER A 84 -0.71 -13.63 -1.74
N HIS A 85 -1.42 -14.63 -2.25
CA HIS A 85 -1.98 -15.72 -1.43
C HIS A 85 -0.89 -16.42 -0.60
N SER A 86 0.34 -16.53 -1.12
CA SER A 86 1.46 -17.10 -0.38
C SER A 86 1.89 -16.22 0.80
N SER A 87 1.95 -14.90 0.62
CA SER A 87 2.18 -13.94 1.71
C SER A 87 1.08 -14.00 2.75
N ALA A 88 -0.19 -14.00 2.33
CA ALA A 88 -1.34 -14.11 3.22
C ALA A 88 -1.26 -15.38 4.09
N ARG A 89 -0.94 -16.53 3.48
CA ARG A 89 -0.75 -17.77 4.23
C ARG A 89 0.44 -17.72 5.18
N LYS A 90 1.57 -17.14 4.77
CA LYS A 90 2.74 -16.95 5.65
C LYS A 90 2.40 -16.10 6.87
N LEU A 91 1.59 -15.05 6.71
CA LEU A 91 1.18 -14.19 7.83
C LEU A 91 0.32 -14.94 8.86
N VAL A 92 -0.58 -15.82 8.41
CA VAL A 92 -1.34 -16.70 9.31
C VAL A 92 -0.42 -17.71 10.00
N LYS A 93 0.42 -18.43 9.24
CA LYS A 93 1.33 -19.46 9.78
C LYS A 93 2.37 -18.92 10.75
N SER A 94 2.80 -17.67 10.58
CA SER A 94 3.74 -17.00 11.47
C SER A 94 3.08 -16.34 12.69
N GLY A 95 1.76 -16.47 12.84
CA GLY A 95 1.02 -15.88 13.96
C GLY A 95 0.90 -14.35 13.90
N MET A 96 1.23 -13.73 12.75
CA MET A 96 1.04 -12.28 12.56
C MET A 96 -0.44 -11.92 12.34
N VAL A 97 -1.25 -12.88 11.89
CA VAL A 97 -2.71 -12.79 11.81
C VAL A 97 -3.29 -13.83 12.77
N THR A 98 -4.05 -13.37 13.76
CA THR A 98 -4.66 -14.21 14.81
C THR A 98 -6.19 -14.20 14.71
N GLY A 99 -6.85 -15.19 15.33
CA GLY A 99 -8.32 -15.28 15.37
C GLY A 99 -8.98 -15.81 14.07
N ILE A 100 -8.19 -16.39 13.16
CA ILE A 100 -8.66 -16.92 11.88
C ILE A 100 -8.24 -18.38 11.76
N ASP A 101 -9.19 -19.24 11.38
CA ASP A 101 -8.93 -20.60 10.93
C ASP A 101 -8.94 -20.58 9.39
N LEU A 102 -7.75 -20.65 8.80
CA LEU A 102 -7.58 -20.54 7.35
C LEU A 102 -7.91 -21.89 6.70
N ASP A 103 -8.93 -21.91 5.84
CA ASP A 103 -9.21 -23.09 5.03
C ASP A 103 -8.06 -23.31 4.03
N GLU A 104 -7.27 -24.35 4.29
CA GLU A 104 -6.11 -24.63 3.47
C GLU A 104 -6.44 -25.32 2.14
N THR A 105 -7.67 -25.84 2.02
CA THR A 105 -8.13 -26.65 0.87
C THR A 105 -8.74 -25.80 -0.25
N ALA A 106 -9.09 -24.55 0.05
CA ALA A 106 -9.68 -23.66 -0.92
C ALA A 106 -8.71 -23.34 -2.07
N GLU A 107 -9.21 -23.45 -3.30
CA GLU A 107 -8.44 -23.13 -4.50
C GLU A 107 -8.17 -21.62 -4.61
N LYS A 108 -7.02 -21.28 -5.19
CA LYS A 108 -6.64 -19.89 -5.43
C LYS A 108 -7.40 -19.36 -6.63
N GLU A 109 -8.20 -18.33 -6.41
CA GLU A 109 -8.88 -17.62 -7.49
C GLU A 109 -7.95 -16.61 -8.15
N ILE A 110 -8.11 -16.42 -9.46
CA ILE A 110 -7.50 -15.31 -10.19
C ILE A 110 -8.23 -14.02 -9.78
N CYS A 111 -7.50 -13.13 -9.11
CA CYS A 111 -8.04 -11.83 -8.73
C CYS A 111 -7.86 -10.80 -9.85
N ASN A 112 -8.94 -10.43 -10.53
CA ASN A 112 -8.92 -9.42 -11.60
C ASN A 112 -8.31 -8.07 -11.16
N ALA A 113 -8.54 -7.64 -9.91
CA ALA A 113 -7.96 -6.42 -9.38
C ALA A 113 -6.43 -6.51 -9.29
N SER A 114 -5.91 -7.65 -8.83
CA SER A 114 -4.46 -7.89 -8.74
C SER A 114 -3.82 -7.99 -10.11
N VAL A 115 -4.48 -8.66 -11.07
CA VAL A 115 -3.99 -8.75 -12.45
C VAL A 115 -3.83 -7.34 -13.04
N LYS A 116 -4.85 -6.49 -12.94
CA LYS A 116 -4.80 -5.13 -13.48
C LYS A 116 -3.78 -4.23 -12.79
N ALA A 117 -3.52 -4.45 -11.50
CA ALA A 117 -2.61 -3.61 -10.71
C ALA A 117 -1.15 -4.05 -10.79
N ILE A 118 -0.87 -5.34 -11.03
CA ILE A 118 0.46 -5.94 -10.87
C ILE A 118 0.93 -6.66 -12.14
N SER A 119 0.13 -6.72 -13.22
CA SER A 119 0.57 -7.34 -14.46
C SER A 119 1.84 -6.68 -15.00
N ASN A 120 2.93 -7.45 -15.07
CA ASN A 120 4.14 -7.00 -15.74
C ASN A 120 3.92 -7.07 -17.25
N VAL A 121 4.39 -6.04 -17.95
CA VAL A 121 4.56 -6.10 -19.40
C VAL A 121 5.73 -7.06 -19.67
N LYS A 122 5.57 -7.97 -20.64
CA LYS A 122 6.70 -8.81 -21.09
C LYS A 122 7.84 -7.89 -21.55
N PRO A 123 9.11 -8.29 -21.38
CA PRO A 123 10.21 -7.51 -21.92
C PRO A 123 10.00 -7.22 -23.40
N PHE A 124 10.19 -5.97 -23.79
CA PHE A 124 10.25 -5.61 -25.20
C PHE A 124 11.52 -6.23 -25.83
N PRO A 125 11.48 -6.63 -27.11
CA PRO A 125 12.68 -7.03 -27.83
C PRO A 125 13.78 -5.98 -27.72
N ALA A 126 15.04 -6.42 -27.61
CA ALA A 126 16.18 -5.51 -27.53
C ALA A 126 16.43 -4.76 -28.86
N VAL A 127 15.97 -5.33 -29.97
CA VAL A 127 16.06 -4.77 -31.32
C VAL A 127 14.69 -4.92 -31.98
N SER A 128 14.29 -3.91 -32.73
CA SER A 128 13.08 -3.94 -33.56
C SER A 128 13.24 -4.91 -34.73
N ASP A 129 12.24 -5.75 -34.97
CA ASP A 129 12.18 -6.61 -36.16
C ASP A 129 11.79 -5.83 -37.43
N THR A 130 11.33 -4.58 -37.28
CA THR A 130 10.85 -3.73 -38.40
C THR A 130 11.77 -2.52 -38.56
N ARG A 131 12.93 -2.73 -39.18
CA ARG A 131 13.82 -1.64 -39.61
C ARG A 131 13.51 -1.27 -41.06
N ALA A 132 13.54 0.02 -41.37
CA ALA A 132 13.42 0.50 -42.74
C ALA A 132 14.48 -0.13 -43.66
N SER A 133 14.07 -0.49 -44.87
CA SER A 133 14.88 -1.10 -45.92
C SER A 133 15.39 -0.10 -46.95
N SER A 134 14.81 1.09 -46.98
CA SER A 134 15.17 2.18 -47.89
C SER A 134 15.05 3.55 -47.22
N TYR A 135 15.81 4.52 -47.74
CA TYR A 135 15.80 5.90 -47.25
C TYR A 135 14.40 6.53 -47.39
N GLY A 136 13.90 7.15 -46.31
CA GLY A 136 12.61 7.81 -46.26
C GLY A 136 11.42 6.88 -46.05
N GLU A 137 11.62 5.57 -45.91
CA GLU A 137 10.56 4.59 -45.67
C GLU A 137 9.90 4.76 -44.30
N CYS A 138 10.70 5.10 -43.28
CA CYS A 138 10.22 5.35 -41.92
C CYS A 138 11.02 6.50 -41.31
N ILE A 139 10.32 7.58 -40.90
CA ILE A 139 10.92 8.73 -40.23
C ILE A 139 10.31 8.84 -38.83
N HIS A 140 11.14 8.70 -37.81
CA HIS A 140 10.77 8.96 -36.43
C HIS A 140 10.85 10.45 -36.17
N SER A 141 9.79 11.04 -35.62
CA SER A 141 9.81 12.44 -35.20
C SER A 141 9.58 12.55 -33.70
N ASP A 142 10.34 13.40 -33.03
CA ASP A 142 10.18 13.66 -31.61
C ASP A 142 10.27 15.16 -31.31
N LEU A 143 9.41 15.62 -30.41
CA LEU A 143 9.39 17.00 -29.94
C LEU A 143 9.92 17.04 -28.52
N TRP A 144 11.16 17.50 -28.39
CA TRP A 144 11.78 17.73 -27.10
C TRP A 144 11.44 19.13 -26.58
N GLY A 145 10.89 19.23 -25.36
CA GLY A 145 10.69 20.50 -24.65
C GLY A 145 9.41 20.56 -23.80
N PRO A 146 9.16 21.67 -23.09
CA PRO A 146 9.98 22.89 -23.04
C PRO A 146 11.27 22.72 -22.23
N ALA A 147 12.38 23.22 -22.77
CA ALA A 147 13.65 23.30 -22.07
C ALA A 147 13.60 24.30 -20.90
N SER A 148 14.34 24.00 -19.82
CA SER A 148 14.50 24.90 -18.67
C SER A 148 15.30 26.16 -18.99
N VAL A 149 16.19 26.08 -19.99
CA VAL A 149 17.01 27.18 -20.49
C VAL A 149 16.74 27.36 -21.98
N GLN A 150 16.80 28.61 -22.45
CA GLN A 150 16.64 28.93 -23.87
C GLN A 150 17.93 28.64 -24.64
N ASP A 151 17.79 28.26 -25.91
CA ASP A 151 18.94 28.19 -26.81
C ASP A 151 19.48 29.59 -27.17
N ILE A 152 20.56 29.64 -27.96
CA ILE A 152 21.19 30.89 -28.41
C ILE A 152 20.27 31.79 -29.23
N THR A 153 19.15 31.27 -29.75
CA THR A 153 18.14 32.00 -30.53
C THR A 153 16.83 32.23 -29.78
N GLY A 154 16.77 31.88 -28.49
CA GLY A 154 15.59 32.05 -27.63
C GLY A 154 14.54 30.94 -27.74
N LYS A 155 14.82 29.81 -28.40
CA LYS A 155 13.87 28.68 -28.51
C LYS A 155 13.95 27.80 -27.26
N LYS A 156 12.84 27.09 -26.99
CA LYS A 156 12.68 26.14 -25.88
C LYS A 156 12.26 24.75 -26.32
N TYR A 157 12.07 24.55 -27.62
CA TYR A 157 11.62 23.30 -28.19
C TYR A 157 12.53 22.93 -29.36
N MET A 158 12.77 21.64 -29.51
CA MET A 158 13.50 21.08 -30.63
C MET A 158 12.66 19.95 -31.23
N LEU A 159 12.41 20.03 -32.54
CA LEU A 159 11.74 18.98 -33.30
C LEU A 159 12.82 18.23 -34.08
N THR A 160 12.91 16.91 -33.89
CA THR A 160 13.82 16.04 -34.64
C THR A 160 13.06 15.20 -35.63
N PHE A 161 13.72 14.88 -36.74
CA PHE A 161 13.29 13.91 -37.73
C PHE A 161 14.48 13.00 -37.99
N THR A 162 14.33 11.71 -37.67
CA THR A 162 15.38 10.70 -37.81
C THR A 162 14.89 9.65 -38.79
N ASP A 163 15.60 9.48 -39.90
CA ASP A 163 15.36 8.39 -40.83
C ASP A 163 15.82 7.07 -40.20
N ASP A 164 14.97 6.04 -40.23
CA ASP A 164 15.24 4.75 -39.58
C ASP A 164 16.29 3.91 -40.36
N PHE A 165 16.47 4.21 -41.66
CA PHE A 165 17.37 3.49 -42.55
C PHE A 165 18.83 3.99 -42.45
N SER A 166 19.05 5.31 -42.39
CA SER A 166 20.39 5.93 -42.42
C SER A 166 20.99 6.27 -41.05
#